data_AF-A0A651E7B9-F1
#
_entry.id   AF-A0A651E7B9-F1
#
_cell.length_a   1.000
_cell.length_b   1.000
_cell.length_c   1.000
_cell.angle_alpha   90.00
_cell.angle_beta   90.00
_cell.angle_gamma   90.00
#
_symmetry.space_group_name_H-M   'P 1'
#
loop_
_entity.id
_entity.type
_entity.pdbx_description
1 polymer ?
#
loop_
_entity_poly.entity_id
_entity_poly.type
_entity_poly.pdbx_seq_one_letter_code
_entity_poly.pdbx_strand_id
1 'polypeptide(L)'
;MWCGRFDPDPVVVQIGLVAMGLNRDAPNLDTMRLHVVPRSRDGARWALYPHFARLTGVTEADIDRHGQPLRDALAATIDFAQGARLWSWGEGEFNLVAIRRHVEGIAASIPAHRFGDACTLLLKAGVPIAGSHRTRSDGLVALFGLDSAGRRAHDARRCAVG
;
A
#
# COMPACT_ATOMS: atom_id res chain seq x y z
N MET A 1 17.52 4.39 -4.69
CA MET A 1 17.17 5.63 -5.43
C MET A 1 16.42 5.18 -6.67
N TRP A 2 15.17 5.60 -6.82
CA TRP A 2 14.30 5.27 -7.94
C TRP A 2 14.12 6.61 -8.67
N CYS A 3 14.68 6.77 -9.87
CA CYS A 3 14.64 7.95 -10.77
C CYS A 3 15.83 7.97 -11.78
N GLY A 4 16.48 6.84 -12.04
CA GLY A 4 17.44 6.73 -13.13
C GLY A 4 16.79 7.00 -14.48
N ARG A 5 17.57 7.45 -15.47
CA ARG A 5 17.09 7.75 -16.84
C ARG A 5 16.33 6.59 -17.49
N PHE A 6 16.62 5.36 -17.09
CA PHE A 6 16.02 4.13 -17.60
C PHE A 6 15.12 3.44 -16.57
N ASP A 7 14.93 4.05 -15.40
CA ASP A 7 14.04 3.49 -14.40
C ASP A 7 12.59 3.63 -14.87
N PRO A 8 11.79 2.58 -14.76
CA PRO A 8 10.37 2.68 -14.98
C PRO A 8 9.73 3.69 -13.99
N ASP A 9 8.77 4.49 -14.46
CA ASP A 9 7.89 5.25 -13.59
C ASP A 9 7.28 4.33 -12.52
N PRO A 10 7.19 4.75 -11.25
CA PRO A 10 6.69 3.89 -10.17
C PRO A 10 5.22 3.51 -10.39
N VAL A 11 4.93 2.19 -10.40
CA VAL A 11 3.60 1.63 -10.73
C VAL A 11 2.88 1.08 -9.52
N VAL A 12 1.57 1.32 -9.45
CA VAL A 12 0.67 0.62 -8.52
C VAL A 12 0.18 -0.66 -9.19
N VAL A 13 0.43 -1.80 -8.56
CA VAL A 13 -0.04 -3.12 -9.02
C VAL A 13 -1.07 -3.71 -8.04
N GLN A 14 -1.04 -3.28 -6.78
CA GLN A 14 -1.94 -3.75 -5.75
C GLN A 14 -2.20 -2.64 -4.72
N ILE A 15 -3.43 -2.56 -4.22
CA ILE A 15 -3.82 -1.74 -3.07
C ILE A 15 -4.41 -2.67 -2.01
N GLY A 16 -3.89 -2.60 -0.78
CA GLY A 16 -4.37 -3.35 0.37
C GLY A 16 -4.80 -2.40 1.49
N LEU A 17 -5.98 -2.63 2.07
CA LEU A 17 -6.56 -1.79 3.11
C LEU A 17 -7.16 -2.67 4.21
N VAL A 18 -7.10 -2.17 5.43
CA VAL A 18 -7.75 -2.77 6.61
C VAL A 18 -8.47 -1.67 7.36
N ALA A 19 -9.74 -1.90 7.67
CA ALA A 19 -10.50 -1.08 8.59
C ALA A 19 -10.31 -1.64 10.01
N MET A 20 -9.88 -0.79 10.94
CA MET A 20 -9.64 -1.18 12.33
C MET A 20 -10.59 -0.42 13.27
N GLY A 21 -11.09 -1.12 14.29
CA GLY A 21 -11.79 -0.49 15.41
C GLY A 21 -10.83 0.33 16.27
N LEU A 22 -11.32 1.40 16.89
CA LEU A 22 -10.52 2.26 17.78
C LEU A 22 -10.71 1.93 19.27
N ASN A 23 -11.37 0.81 19.57
CA ASN A 23 -11.49 0.28 20.93
C ASN A 23 -10.20 -0.46 21.32
N ARG A 24 -10.11 -0.84 22.60
CA ARG A 24 -8.89 -1.37 23.23
C ARG A 24 -8.25 -2.54 22.49
N ASP A 25 -9.06 -3.37 21.83
CA ASP A 25 -8.61 -4.58 21.14
C ASP A 25 -8.37 -4.36 19.64
N ALA A 26 -8.62 -3.15 19.13
CA ALA A 26 -8.45 -2.73 17.74
C ALA A 26 -8.79 -3.82 16.70
N PRO A 27 -10.01 -4.38 16.72
CA PRO A 27 -10.35 -5.51 15.87
C PRO A 27 -10.34 -5.09 14.39
N ASN A 28 -9.94 -6.02 13.53
CA ASN A 28 -10.12 -5.88 12.09
C ASN A 28 -11.62 -5.92 11.79
N LEU A 29 -12.17 -4.79 11.35
CA LEU A 29 -13.58 -4.64 10.99
C LEU A 29 -13.84 -5.13 9.57
N ASP A 30 -12.91 -4.83 8.65
CA ASP A 30 -12.99 -5.27 7.25
C ASP A 30 -11.61 -5.21 6.58
N THR A 31 -11.45 -5.90 5.45
CA THR A 31 -10.23 -5.86 4.63
C THR A 31 -10.57 -5.77 3.15
N MET A 32 -9.77 -4.98 2.41
CA MET A 32 -9.90 -4.88 0.97
C MET A 32 -8.55 -5.14 0.28
N ARG A 33 -8.61 -5.83 -0.85
CA ARG A 33 -7.46 -6.05 -1.74
C ARG A 33 -7.88 -5.86 -3.18
N LEU A 34 -7.21 -4.94 -3.85
CA LEU A 34 -7.47 -4.55 -5.22
C LEU A 34 -6.21 -4.80 -6.05
N HIS A 35 -6.37 -5.40 -7.23
CA HIS A 35 -5.30 -5.51 -8.22
C HIS A 35 -5.47 -4.41 -9.26
N VAL A 36 -4.36 -3.77 -9.62
CA VAL A 36 -4.33 -2.66 -10.58
C VAL A 36 -3.54 -3.10 -11.79
N VAL A 37 -4.08 -2.88 -12.99
CA VAL A 37 -3.35 -3.17 -14.23
C VAL A 37 -2.18 -2.17 -14.34
N PRO A 38 -0.92 -2.63 -14.31
CA PRO A 38 0.21 -1.73 -14.44
C PRO A 38 0.28 -1.17 -15.86
N ARG A 39 0.25 0.16 -15.99
CA ARG A 39 0.36 0.86 -17.28
C ARG A 39 1.55 1.81 -17.29
N SER A 40 2.22 1.94 -18.44
CA SER A 40 3.23 2.96 -18.69
C SER A 40 2.59 4.36 -18.79
N ARG A 41 3.43 5.40 -18.85
CA ARG A 41 2.98 6.77 -19.15
C ARG A 41 2.26 6.91 -20.50
N ASP A 42 2.52 6.00 -21.43
CA ASP A 42 1.87 5.94 -22.75
C ASP A 42 0.62 5.05 -22.74
N GLY A 43 0.22 4.54 -21.57
CA GLY A 43 -0.98 3.71 -21.37
C GLY A 43 -0.81 2.23 -21.70
N ALA A 44 0.35 1.81 -22.21
CA ALA A 44 0.66 0.41 -22.52
C ALA A 44 0.77 -0.42 -21.23
N ARG A 45 0.20 -1.63 -21.23
CA ARG A 45 0.35 -2.53 -20.08
C ARG A 45 1.82 -2.96 -19.94
N TRP A 46 2.32 -2.95 -18.72
CA TRP A 46 3.60 -3.58 -18.40
C TRP A 46 3.42 -5.03 -17.95
N ALA A 47 4.33 -5.88 -18.39
CA ALA A 47 4.48 -7.20 -17.81
C ALA A 47 5.09 -7.08 -16.40
N LEU A 48 4.60 -7.89 -15.47
CA LEU A 48 5.16 -8.05 -14.14
C LEU A 48 6.52 -8.75 -14.25
N TYR A 49 7.56 -8.10 -13.74
CA TYR A 49 8.87 -8.72 -13.67
C TYR A 49 8.84 -9.95 -12.76
N PRO A 50 9.52 -11.06 -13.10
CA PRO A 50 9.52 -12.27 -12.27
C PRO A 50 9.96 -12.04 -10.81
N HIS A 51 10.88 -11.09 -10.60
CA HIS A 51 11.30 -10.69 -9.25
C HIS A 51 10.14 -10.05 -8.46
N PHE A 52 9.32 -9.23 -9.12
CA PHE A 52 8.15 -8.60 -8.49
C PHE A 52 7.14 -9.66 -8.05
N ALA A 53 6.78 -10.59 -8.93
CA ALA A 53 5.83 -11.65 -8.61
C ALA A 53 6.32 -12.57 -7.48
N ARG A 54 7.63 -12.88 -7.45
CA ARG A 54 8.22 -13.64 -6.34
C ARG A 54 8.16 -12.89 -5.02
N LEU A 55 8.39 -11.58 -5.05
CA LEU A 55 8.41 -10.73 -3.86
C LEU A 55 6.99 -10.52 -3.32
N THR A 56 6.04 -10.10 -4.14
CA THR A 56 4.69 -9.69 -3.72
C THR A 56 3.67 -10.83 -3.74
N GLY A 57 3.95 -11.90 -4.48
CA GLY A 57 3.01 -12.98 -4.75
C GLY A 57 1.95 -12.66 -5.80
N VAL A 58 1.92 -11.44 -6.36
CA VAL A 58 0.97 -11.06 -7.42
C VAL A 58 1.46 -11.60 -8.77
N THR A 59 0.60 -12.33 -9.46
CA THR A 59 0.90 -12.98 -10.73
C THR A 59 0.24 -12.28 -11.92
N GLU A 60 0.70 -12.56 -13.14
CA GLU A 60 0.01 -12.10 -14.36
C GLU A 60 -1.44 -12.58 -14.40
N ALA A 61 -1.70 -13.81 -13.94
CA ALA A 61 -3.06 -14.36 -13.87
C ALA A 61 -3.96 -13.57 -12.90
N ASP A 62 -3.42 -13.05 -11.80
CA ASP A 62 -4.16 -12.18 -10.89
C ASP A 62 -4.53 -10.86 -11.58
N ILE A 63 -3.61 -10.28 -12.35
CA ILE A 63 -3.86 -9.06 -13.12
C ILE A 63 -4.85 -9.30 -14.25
N ASP A 64 -4.74 -10.42 -14.97
CA ASP A 64 -5.66 -10.76 -16.06
C ASP A 64 -7.09 -10.99 -15.55
N ARG A 65 -7.23 -11.60 -14.37
CA ARG A 65 -8.54 -11.96 -13.82
C ARG A 65 -9.18 -10.84 -13.00
N HIS A 66 -8.39 -10.07 -12.26
CA HIS A 66 -8.87 -9.15 -11.23
C HIS A 66 -8.34 -7.72 -11.39
N GLY A 67 -7.44 -7.48 -12.36
CA GLY A 67 -6.86 -6.18 -12.58
C GLY A 67 -7.90 -5.18 -13.06
N GLN A 68 -7.95 -4.03 -12.39
CA GLN A 68 -8.78 -2.90 -12.79
C GLN A 68 -7.93 -1.65 -13.08
N PRO A 69 -8.48 -0.63 -13.77
CA PRO A 69 -7.83 0.67 -13.91
C PRO A 69 -7.52 1.29 -12.53
N LEU A 70 -6.41 2.01 -12.41
CA LEU A 70 -6.05 2.67 -11.15
C LEU A 70 -7.15 3.63 -10.67
N ARG A 71 -7.82 4.31 -11.60
CA ARG A 71 -8.97 5.19 -11.30
C ARG A 71 -10.04 4.47 -10.48
N ASP A 72 -10.41 3.27 -10.90
CA ASP A 72 -11.49 2.51 -10.29
C ASP A 72 -11.03 1.95 -8.93
N ALA A 73 -9.77 1.49 -8.85
CA ALA A 73 -9.19 1.06 -7.59
C ALA A 73 -9.09 2.20 -6.56
N LEU A 74 -8.78 3.42 -7.00
CA LEU A 74 -8.76 4.62 -6.15
C LEU A 74 -10.16 5.04 -5.72
N ALA A 75 -11.16 4.94 -6.61
CA ALA A 75 -12.55 5.19 -6.26
C ALA A 75 -13.03 4.19 -5.19
N ALA A 76 -12.79 2.90 -5.40
CA ALA A 76 -13.10 1.86 -4.40
C ALA A 76 -12.35 2.09 -3.08
N THR A 77 -11.11 2.58 -3.12
CA THR A 77 -10.35 2.96 -1.91
C THR A 77 -11.00 4.11 -1.16
N ILE A 78 -11.46 5.15 -1.87
CA ILE A 78 -12.18 6.29 -1.28
C ILE A 78 -13.47 5.81 -0.62
N ASP A 79 -14.22 4.97 -1.33
CA ASP A 79 -15.48 4.42 -0.83
C ASP A 79 -15.24 3.53 0.39
N PHE A 80 -14.25 2.63 0.37
CA PHE A 80 -13.90 1.81 1.54
C PHE A 80 -13.48 2.66 2.74
N ALA A 81 -12.75 3.75 2.50
CA ALA A 81 -12.29 4.61 3.57
C ALA A 81 -13.44 5.36 4.26
N GLN A 82 -14.59 5.58 3.61
CA GLN A 82 -15.78 6.23 4.21
C GLN A 82 -15.45 7.53 4.97
N GLY A 83 -14.52 8.36 4.49
CA GLY A 83 -14.17 9.56 5.24
C GLY A 83 -13.24 9.33 6.46
N ALA A 84 -12.63 8.15 6.63
CA ALA A 84 -11.56 7.89 7.60
C ALA A 84 -10.15 8.25 7.10
N ARG A 85 -9.25 8.58 8.02
CA ARG A 85 -7.84 8.83 7.71
C ARG A 85 -7.16 7.51 7.33
N LEU A 86 -6.38 7.52 6.25
CA LEU A 86 -5.54 6.41 5.81
C LEU A 86 -4.20 6.51 6.54
N TRP A 87 -3.74 5.41 7.11
CA TRP A 87 -2.48 5.34 7.82
C TRP A 87 -1.52 4.42 7.08
N SER A 88 -0.29 4.87 6.87
CA SER A 88 0.78 4.10 6.22
C SER A 88 2.06 4.18 7.04
N TRP A 89 2.99 3.25 6.82
CA TRP A 89 4.26 3.14 7.57
C TRP A 89 5.31 4.20 7.15
N GLY A 90 4.90 5.18 6.35
CA GLY A 90 5.69 6.29 5.85
C GLY A 90 4.95 7.04 4.74
N GLU A 91 5.66 7.92 4.03
CA GLU A 91 5.08 8.74 2.95
C GLU A 91 5.05 8.04 1.59
N GLY A 92 5.59 6.82 1.48
CA GLY A 92 5.77 6.11 0.22
C GLY A 92 4.45 5.87 -0.52
N GLU A 93 3.41 5.49 0.21
CA GLU A 93 2.08 5.19 -0.33
C GLU A 93 1.38 6.45 -0.85
N PHE A 94 1.48 7.57 -0.12
CA PHE A 94 0.97 8.87 -0.58
C PHE A 94 1.70 9.35 -1.85
N ASN A 95 3.03 9.27 -1.86
CA ASN A 95 3.86 9.68 -2.99
C ASN A 95 3.58 8.82 -4.23
N LEU A 96 3.38 7.51 -4.06
CA LEU A 96 3.04 6.60 -5.15
C LEU A 96 1.69 6.93 -5.78
N VAL A 97 0.66 7.22 -4.96
CA VAL A 97 -0.67 7.64 -5.46
C VAL A 97 -0.60 9.00 -6.15
N ALA A 98 0.15 9.95 -5.59
CA ALA A 98 0.31 11.29 -6.17
C ALA A 98 0.98 11.24 -7.55
N ILE A 99 2.10 10.52 -7.68
CA ILE A 99 2.83 10.36 -8.95
C ILE A 99 1.95 9.65 -9.97
N ARG A 100 1.26 8.57 -9.59
CA ARG A 100 0.46 7.82 -10.56
C ARG A 100 -0.79 8.53 -11.03
N ARG A 101 -1.46 9.32 -10.19
CA ARG A 101 -2.54 10.19 -10.64
C ARG A 101 -2.09 11.18 -11.71
N HIS A 102 -0.89 11.74 -11.55
CA HIS A 102 -0.32 12.64 -12.54
C HIS A 102 -0.05 11.93 -13.87
N VAL A 103 0.54 10.73 -13.83
CA VAL A 103 0.83 9.92 -15.03
C VAL A 103 -0.46 9.49 -15.76
N GLU A 104 -1.53 9.13 -15.04
CA GLU A 104 -2.78 8.63 -15.65
C GLU A 104 -3.85 9.72 -15.86
N GLY A 105 -3.56 10.98 -15.55
CA GLY A 105 -4.52 12.10 -15.71
C GLY A 105 -5.80 11.93 -14.86
N ILE A 106 -5.69 11.37 -13.66
CA ILE A 106 -6.84 11.07 -12.79
C ILE A 106 -7.12 12.26 -11.85
N ALA A 107 -8.35 12.78 -11.90
CA ALA A 107 -8.77 13.94 -11.09
C ALA A 107 -9.14 13.61 -9.62
N ALA A 108 -9.56 12.38 -9.33
CA ALA A 108 -10.04 12.00 -8.00
C ALA A 108 -8.93 12.13 -6.95
N SER A 109 -9.04 13.08 -6.03
CA SER A 109 -8.03 13.35 -5.00
C SER A 109 -8.51 12.92 -3.62
N ILE A 110 -7.80 11.97 -3.01
CA ILE A 110 -7.74 11.86 -1.55
C ILE A 110 -6.79 12.99 -1.11
N PRO A 111 -7.26 14.01 -0.36
CA PRO A 111 -6.41 15.11 0.07
C PRO A 111 -5.21 14.64 0.90
N ALA A 112 -4.06 15.30 0.78
CA ALA A 112 -2.84 14.90 1.50
C ALA A 112 -3.04 14.77 3.02
N HIS A 113 -3.83 15.65 3.64
CA HIS A 113 -4.13 15.62 5.08
C HIS A 113 -4.93 14.38 5.54
N ARG A 114 -5.40 13.56 4.59
CA ARG A 114 -6.08 12.29 4.83
C ARG A 114 -5.12 11.11 4.93
N PHE A 115 -3.85 11.31 4.67
CA PHE A 115 -2.79 10.34 4.93
C PHE A 115 -2.08 10.72 6.23
N GLY A 116 -1.89 9.74 7.11
CA GLY A 116 -1.12 9.86 8.34
C GLY A 116 0.01 8.85 8.37
N ASP A 117 1.10 9.21 9.04
CA ASP A 117 2.21 8.30 9.30
C ASP A 117 1.95 7.49 10.57
N ALA A 118 1.83 6.17 10.43
CA ALA A 118 1.61 5.24 11.52
C ALA A 118 2.77 5.24 12.54
N CYS A 119 4.00 5.60 12.14
CA CYS A 119 5.11 5.77 13.09
C CYS A 119 4.81 6.87 14.12
N THR A 120 4.07 7.91 13.73
CA THR A 120 3.65 8.97 14.67
C THR A 120 2.68 8.46 15.74
N LEU A 121 1.88 7.43 15.44
CA LEU A 121 1.01 6.79 16.43
C LEU A 121 1.83 6.03 17.47
N LEU A 122 2.88 5.33 17.04
CA LEU A 122 3.77 4.61 17.94
C LEU A 122 4.57 5.55 18.85
N LEU A 123 5.05 6.68 18.31
CA LEU A 123 5.66 7.73 19.13
C LEU A 123 4.71 8.25 20.21
N LYS A 124 3.46 8.52 19.85
CA LYS A 124 2.43 8.97 20.80
C LYS A 124 2.10 7.90 21.85
N ALA A 125 2.21 6.63 21.51
CA ALA A 125 2.06 5.51 22.43
C ALA A 125 3.28 5.29 23.35
N GLY A 126 4.33 6.12 23.23
CA GLY A 126 5.53 6.03 24.05
C GLY A 126 6.51 4.94 23.59
N VAL A 127 6.33 4.37 22.40
CA VAL A 127 7.25 3.38 21.82
C VAL A 127 8.49 4.12 21.31
N PRO A 128 9.70 3.87 21.89
CA PRO A 128 10.91 4.54 21.45
C PRO A 128 11.28 4.09 20.04
N ILE A 129 11.36 5.04 19.12
CA ILE A 129 11.75 4.81 17.72
C ILE A 129 13.28 4.82 17.57
N ALA A 130 14.01 4.19 18.48
CA ALA A 130 15.43 3.93 18.28
C ALA A 130 15.60 2.80 17.24
N GLY A 131 15.47 3.14 15.95
CA GLY A 131 15.61 2.18 14.85
C GLY A 131 14.54 2.21 13.75
N SER A 132 13.64 3.20 13.65
CA SER A 132 12.63 3.27 12.57
C SER A 132 13.22 3.22 11.17
N HIS A 133 14.40 3.82 10.97
CA HIS A 133 15.09 3.76 9.67
C HIS A 133 15.40 2.32 9.21
N ARG A 134 15.37 1.35 10.14
CA ARG A 134 15.61 -0.08 9.89
C ARG A 134 14.37 -0.96 10.04
N THR A 135 13.31 -0.47 10.69
CA THR A 135 12.09 -1.25 10.93
C THR A 135 11.12 -1.02 9.79
N ARG A 136 11.10 -1.95 8.83
CA ARG A 136 10.08 -1.99 7.77
C ARG A 136 8.76 -2.53 8.34
N SER A 137 7.63 -2.37 7.64
CA SER A 137 6.31 -2.82 8.13
C SER A 137 6.26 -4.33 8.40
N ASP A 138 7.03 -5.14 7.69
CA ASP A 138 7.23 -6.57 7.94
C ASP A 138 8.06 -6.88 9.21
N GLY A 139 8.78 -5.89 9.75
CA GLY A 139 9.53 -5.97 11.00
C GLY A 139 8.72 -5.65 12.25
N LEU A 140 7.51 -5.08 12.12
CA LEU A 140 6.65 -4.74 13.26
C LEU A 140 6.18 -5.97 14.05
N VAL A 141 5.87 -7.03 13.31
CA VAL A 141 5.47 -8.32 13.87
C VAL A 141 6.57 -8.84 14.81
N ALA A 142 7.83 -8.71 14.39
CA ALA A 142 8.99 -9.07 15.22
C ALA A 142 9.21 -8.08 16.38
N LEU A 143 9.00 -6.78 16.17
CA LEU A 143 9.13 -5.74 17.20
C LEU A 143 8.13 -5.94 18.36
N PHE A 144 6.91 -6.37 18.06
CA PHE A 144 5.84 -6.58 19.03
C PHE A 144 5.69 -8.05 19.49
N GLY A 145 6.58 -8.95 19.03
CA GLY A 145 6.53 -10.37 19.39
C GLY A 145 5.26 -11.10 18.92
N LEU A 146 4.64 -10.62 17.84
CA LEU A 146 3.44 -11.19 17.25
C LEU A 146 3.80 -12.38 16.34
N ASP A 147 2.90 -13.37 16.23
CA ASP A 147 3.15 -14.54 15.39
C ASP A 147 3.16 -14.17 13.90
N SER A 148 4.19 -14.62 13.18
CA SER A 148 4.44 -14.31 11.77
C SER A 148 4.07 -15.44 10.82
N ALA A 149 3.55 -16.57 11.36
CA ALA A 149 3.27 -17.77 10.59
C ALA A 149 2.45 -17.50 9.31
N GLY A 150 3.08 -17.71 8.16
CA GLY A 150 2.46 -17.61 6.82
C GLY A 150 2.44 -16.21 6.18
N ARG A 151 3.15 -15.21 6.72
CA ARG A 151 3.26 -13.87 6.09
C ARG A 151 4.32 -13.88 4.98
N ARG A 152 3.95 -13.40 3.78
CA ARG A 152 4.90 -13.06 2.70
C ARG A 152 5.18 -11.57 2.78
N ALA A 153 6.45 -11.18 2.79
CA ALA A 153 6.85 -9.77 2.73
C ALA A 153 6.31 -9.14 1.43
N HIS A 154 5.88 -7.88 1.46
CA HIS A 154 5.44 -7.10 0.29
C HIS A 154 4.12 -7.50 -0.42
N ASP A 155 3.26 -8.30 0.21
CA ASP A 155 1.83 -8.37 -0.14
C ASP A 155 1.10 -7.19 0.54
N ALA A 156 0.49 -6.28 -0.24
CA ALA A 156 -0.05 -5.03 0.30
C ALA A 156 -1.18 -5.25 1.31
N ARG A 157 -2.03 -6.27 1.11
CA ARG A 157 -3.10 -6.59 2.07
C ARG A 157 -2.51 -7.12 3.36
N ARG A 158 -1.54 -8.05 3.27
CA ARG A 158 -0.90 -8.61 4.46
C ARG A 158 -0.05 -7.58 5.22
N CYS A 159 0.53 -6.62 4.52
CA CYS A 159 1.20 -5.47 5.13
C CYS A 159 0.23 -4.57 5.88
N ALA A 160 -1.00 -4.38 5.39
CA ALA A 160 -2.01 -3.55 6.05
C ALA A 160 -2.63 -4.20 7.30
N VAL A 161 -2.63 -5.54 7.39
CA VAL A 161 -3.10 -6.30 8.57
C VAL A 161 -2.01 -6.40 9.66
N GLY A 162 -0.76 -6.08 9.31
CA GLY A 162 0.43 -6.45 10.06
C GLY A 162 0.85 -5.50 11.16
#